data_AF-A0A920K1W5-F1
#
_entry.id   AF-A0A920K1W5-F1
#
_cell.length_a   1.000
_cell.length_b   1.000
_cell.length_c   1.000
_cell.angle_alpha   90.00
_cell.angle_beta   90.00
_cell.angle_gamma   90.00
#
_symmetry.space_group_name_H-M   'P 1'
#
loop_
_entity.id
_entity.type
_entity.pdbx_description
1 polymer ?
#
loop_
_entity_poly.entity_id
_entity_poly.type
_entity_poly.pdbx_seq_one_letter_code
_entity_poly.pdbx_strand_id
1 'polypeptide(L)' 'MNARKDFIEYEAVLRYCCKKTKNNHEQAVHYGQLSGYFTTDNKLTPMGRRIAQYIEDGLAA' A
#
# COMPACT_ATOMS: atom_id res chain seq x y z
N MET A 1 -9.03 15.31 5.67
CA MET A 1 -7.91 14.36 5.48
C MET A 1 -7.20 14.20 6.80
N ASN A 2 -6.98 12.95 7.24
CA ASN A 2 -6.18 12.68 8.43
C ASN A 2 -4.83 12.17 7.95
N ALA A 3 -3.85 13.07 7.86
CA ALA A 3 -2.53 12.76 7.31
C ALA A 3 -1.86 11.57 8.01
N ARG A 4 -2.15 11.36 9.31
CA ARG A 4 -1.67 10.19 10.05
C ARG A 4 -2.31 8.89 9.54
N LYS A 5 -3.62 8.89 9.29
CA LYS A 5 -4.32 7.74 8.73
C LYS A 5 -3.85 7.43 7.32
N ASP A 6 -3.75 8.46 6.48
CA ASP A 6 -3.26 8.31 5.10
C ASP A 6 -1.84 7.73 5.05
N PHE A 7 -0.97 8.14 5.99
CA PHE A 7 0.38 7.58 6.15
C PHE A 7 0.37 6.12 6.59
N ILE A 8 -0.44 5.75 7.57
CA ILE A 8 -0.56 4.36 8.07
C ILE A 8 -1.06 3.43 6.96
N GLU A 9 -2.11 3.84 6.24
CA GLU A 9 -2.66 3.06 5.12
C GLU A 9 -1.63 2.89 3.99
N TYR A 10 -0.90 3.95 3.67
CA TYR A 10 0.18 3.90 2.68
C TYR A 10 1.29 2.91 3.08
N GLU A 11 1.80 3.01 4.31
CA GLU A 11 2.84 2.13 4.83
C GLU A 11 2.40 0.66 4.86
N ALA A 12 1.15 0.38 5.22
CA ALA A 12 0.61 -0.98 5.23
C ALA A 12 0.65 -1.61 3.83
N VAL A 13 0.19 -0.86 2.83
CA VAL A 13 0.17 -1.31 1.42
C VAL A 13 1.59 -1.44 0.88
N LEU A 14 2.48 -0.51 1.20
CA LEU A 14 3.87 -0.58 0.78
C LEU A 14 4.57 -1.82 1.36
N ARG A 15 4.36 -2.14 2.64
CA ARG A 15 4.88 -3.36 3.27
C ARG A 15 4.34 -4.62 2.59
N TYR A 16 3.07 -4.63 2.20
CA TYR A 16 2.48 -5.73 1.42
C TYR A 16 3.20 -5.89 0.07
N CYS A 17 3.43 -4.79 -0.65
CA CYS A 17 4.18 -4.81 -1.91
C CYS A 17 5.63 -5.31 -1.69
N CYS A 18 6.32 -4.86 -0.64
CA CYS A 18 7.66 -5.32 -0.30
C CYS A 18 7.73 -6.84 -0.08
N LYS A 19 6.74 -7.43 0.61
CA LYS A 19 6.68 -8.88 0.78
C LYS A 19 6.56 -9.62 -0.56
N LYS A 20 5.88 -9.03 -1.55
CA LYS A 20 5.75 -9.60 -2.91
C LYS A 20 7.00 -9.42 -3.78
N THR A 21 7.80 -8.38 -3.51
CA THR A 21 9.00 -8.03 -4.29
C THR A 21 10.31 -8.37 -3.58
N LYS A 22 10.30 -9.35 -2.66
CA LYS A 22 11.48 -9.79 -1.90
C LYS A 22 12.21 -8.63 -1.18
N ASN A 23 11.44 -7.69 -0.64
CA ASN A 23 11.88 -6.50 0.08
C ASN A 23 12.69 -5.48 -0.72
N ASN A 24 12.62 -5.49 -2.06
CA ASN A 24 13.15 -4.39 -2.86
C ASN A 24 12.11 -3.26 -2.91
N HIS A 25 12.47 -2.10 -2.33
CA HIS A 25 11.59 -0.94 -2.18
C HIS A 25 11.17 -0.33 -3.52
N GLU A 26 12.11 -0.13 -4.43
CA GLU A 26 11.82 0.45 -5.75
C GLU A 26 10.89 -0.46 -6.56
N GLN A 27 11.15 -1.77 -6.52
CA GLN A 27 10.25 -2.75 -7.14
C GLN A 27 8.90 -2.80 -6.44
N ALA A 28 8.82 -2.61 -5.12
CA ALA A 28 7.56 -2.61 -4.37
C ALA A 28 6.67 -1.43 -4.78
N VAL A 29 7.24 -0.24 -4.93
CA VAL A 29 6.54 0.95 -5.42
C VAL A 29 6.04 0.69 -6.85
N HIS A 30 6.92 0.22 -7.74
CA HIS A 30 6.55 -0.07 -9.11
C HIS A 30 5.46 -1.16 -9.22
N TYR A 31 5.57 -2.23 -8.44
CA TYR A 31 4.55 -3.27 -8.32
C TYR A 31 3.21 -2.70 -7.83
N GLY A 32 3.23 -1.83 -6.82
CA GLY A 32 2.04 -1.17 -6.31
C GLY A 32 1.37 -0.25 -7.33
N GLN A 33 2.15 0.42 -8.18
CA GLN A 33 1.63 1.21 -9.30
C GLN A 33 0.99 0.32 -10.37
N LEU A 34 1.67 -0.75 -10.80
CA LEU A 34 1.15 -1.72 -11.78
C LEU A 34 -0.13 -2.42 -11.28
N SER A 35 -0.21 -2.65 -9.96
CA SER A 35 -1.38 -3.26 -9.31
C SER A 35 -2.52 -2.27 -9.05
N GLY A 36 -2.33 -0.98 -9.36
CA GLY A 36 -3.32 0.08 -9.16
C GLY A 36 -3.48 0.56 -7.71
N TYR A 37 -2.58 0.17 -6.80
CA TYR A 37 -2.61 0.59 -5.40
C TYR A 37 -2.04 2.00 -5.19
N PHE A 38 -1.05 2.35 -6.00
CA PHE A 38 -0.42 3.67 -6.00
C PHE A 38 -0.66 4.38 -7.34
N THR A 39 -0.77 5.71 -7.29
CA THR A 39 -0.67 6.56 -8.47
C THR A 39 0.78 6.61 -8.96
N THR A 40 0.99 7.16 -10.15
CA THR A 40 2.33 7.47 -10.68
C THR A 40 3.12 8.41 -9.78
N ASP A 41 2.44 9.25 -8.99
CA ASP A 41 3.03 10.16 -8.00
C ASP A 41 3.23 9.51 -6.62
N ASN A 42 3.16 8.18 -6.53
CA ASN A 42 3.28 7.40 -5.30
C ASN A 42 2.25 7.77 -4.22
N LYS A 43 1.04 8.19 -4.62
CA LYS A 43 -0.06 8.43 -3.69
C LYS A 43 -0.99 7.22 -3.65
N LEU A 44 -1.58 6.98 -2.50
CA LEU A 44 -2.53 5.88 -2.34
C LEU A 44 -3.82 6.13 -3.14
N THR A 45 -4.22 5.17 -3.97
CA THR A 45 -5.48 5.22 -4.71
C THR A 45 -6.65 4.74 -3.83
N PRO A 46 -7.91 4.95 -4.23
CA PRO A 46 -9.06 4.33 -3.55
C PRO A 46 -8.96 2.80 -3.48
N MET A 47 -8.36 2.16 -4.49
CA MET A 47 -8.13 0.71 -4.50
C MET A 47 -7.04 0.30 -3.51
N GLY A 48 -5.92 1.03 -3.46
CA GLY A 48 -4.88 0.84 -2.44
C GLY A 48 -5.45 1.02 -1.02
N ARG A 49 -6.35 1.98 -0.83
CA ARG A 49 -7.03 2.22 0.45
C ARG A 49 -7.90 1.04 0.90
N ARG A 50 -8.61 0.38 -0.02
CA ARG A 50 -9.32 -0.87 0.26
C ARG A 50 -8.37 -2.01 0.63
N ILE A 51 -7.22 -2.11 -0.04
CA ILE A 51 -6.19 -3.10 0.32
C ILE A 51 -5.65 -2.84 1.73
N ALA A 52 -5.42 -1.59 2.11
CA ALA A 52 -5.01 -1.24 3.47
C ALA A 52 -6.02 -1.75 4.51
N GLN A 53 -7.32 -1.56 4.26
CA GLN A 53 -8.40 -2.08 5.11
C GLN A 53 -8.39 -3.61 5.19
N TYR A 54 -8.28 -4.31 4.06
CA TYR A 54 -8.19 -5.77 4.07
C TYR A 54 -6.96 -6.30 4.83
N ILE A 55 -5.83 -5.58 4.76
CA ILE A 55 -4.64 -5.91 5.54
C ILE A 55 -4.88 -5.70 7.03
N GLU A 56 -5.53 -4.59 7.41
CA GLU A 56 -5.87 -4.28 8.80
C GLU A 56 -6.85 -5.32 9.38
N ASP A 57 -7.93 -5.62 8.65
CA ASP A 57 -8.92 -6.63 9.04
C ASP A 57 -8.30 -8.04 9.15
N GLY A 58 -7.39 -8.39 8.23
CA GLY A 58 -6.66 -9.65 8.25
C GLY A 58 -5.52 -9.72 9.29
N LEU A 59 -5.09 -8.58 9.83
CA LEU A 59 -4.20 -8.50 11.00
C LEU A 59 -4.99 -8.59 12.32
N ALA A 60 -6.27 -8.23 12.29
CA ALA A 60 -7.18 -8.22 13.42
C ALA A 60 -7.95 -9.55 13.60
N ALA A 61 -7.77 -10.51 12.68
CA ALA A 61 -8.29 -11.88 12.74
C ALA A 61 -7.24 -12.85 13.31
#